data_AF-A0A9D7R263-F1
#
_entry.id   AF-A0A9D7R263-F1
#
_cell.length_a   1.000
_cell.length_b   1.000
_cell.length_c   1.000
_cell.angle_alpha   90.00
_cell.angle_beta   90.00
_cell.angle_gamma   90.00
#
_symmetry.space_group_name_H-M   'P 1'
#
loop_
_entity.id
_entity.type
_entity.pdbx_description
1 polymer ?
#
loop_
_entity_poly.entity_id
_entity_poly.type
_entity_poly.pdbx_seq_one_letter_code
_entity_poly.pdbx_strand_id
1 'polypeptide(L)'
;MSNKSSKIELYIPLLTIIVDAIAIFAAFLFSYYIRFDFAPFAKLFPVTKGVPEPVGYIEFALIIIPIWLLVFHSRKMYRIRRNVFVLDELFVIIKCVTIGMLFAMGLVFLLKGDFPYSRLVFALIWINSIILITIGRYFTLKFEKNLYNKGVGLNKAAILGTNEMAENIYERFSKDKFTGYDVLGYFDYEHSGENFIEGKLRLGELKDIPDKIRELNIDKIFISIPSSRHDILEELFRICEGINIEFMYTPDFVDMITSRLKIEEVDGIPFMKLKKIPMNAWNRLMKRTFDIVFSLLFIFILSPVLLIISILVKATSKGPLFYRQERVGLDGNKFMILKFRSMRVDAEKGGPQMAKRDDDRYTPIGEFIRKYSLDELPQFFNVLGGNMSIVGPKTGERIFYKFDEGIYKEIP
;
A
#
# COMPACT_ATOMS: atom_id res chain seq x y z
N MET A 1 -3.71 16.78 10.08
CA MET A 1 -4.98 16.97 9.32
C MET A 1 -4.75 17.08 7.81
N SER A 2 -3.69 16.50 7.23
CA SER A 2 -3.54 16.34 5.76
C SER A 2 -4.19 15.01 5.35
N ASN A 3 -5.40 15.05 4.79
CA ASN A 3 -6.15 13.81 4.51
C ASN A 3 -7.09 13.90 3.29
N LYS A 4 -6.91 14.88 2.38
CA LYS A 4 -7.71 14.97 1.14
C LYS A 4 -7.05 14.25 -0.03
N SER A 5 -5.73 14.39 -0.19
CA SER A 5 -4.96 13.65 -1.19
C SER A 5 -5.02 12.13 -0.93
N SER A 6 -4.72 11.70 0.30
CA SER A 6 -4.80 10.30 0.72
C SER A 6 -6.18 9.64 0.51
N LYS A 7 -7.26 10.43 0.62
CA LYS A 7 -8.63 9.96 0.39
C LYS A 7 -8.89 9.69 -1.09
N ILE A 8 -8.42 10.54 -1.99
CA ILE A 8 -8.55 10.29 -3.44
C ILE A 8 -7.64 9.15 -3.87
N GLU A 9 -6.46 9.05 -3.27
CA GLU A 9 -5.58 7.89 -3.42
C GLU A 9 -6.22 6.56 -2.98
N LEU A 10 -7.28 6.62 -2.17
CA LEU A 10 -8.09 5.48 -1.75
C LEU A 10 -9.33 5.28 -2.65
N TYR A 11 -10.09 6.35 -2.91
CA TYR A 11 -11.38 6.26 -3.60
C TYR A 11 -11.25 5.95 -5.09
N ILE A 12 -10.22 6.44 -5.77
CA ILE A 12 -10.04 6.17 -7.21
C ILE A 12 -9.76 4.68 -7.45
N PRO A 13 -8.79 4.03 -6.78
CA PRO A 13 -8.62 2.58 -6.90
C PRO A 13 -9.88 1.78 -6.57
N LEU A 14 -10.63 2.17 -5.54
CA LEU A 14 -11.86 1.50 -5.16
C LEU A 14 -12.94 1.63 -6.23
N LEU A 15 -13.13 2.84 -6.76
CA LEU A 15 -14.03 3.10 -7.88
C LEU A 15 -13.64 2.25 -9.10
N THR A 16 -12.35 2.19 -9.42
CA THR A 16 -11.83 1.38 -10.51
C THR A 16 -12.12 -0.12 -10.34
N ILE A 17 -11.95 -0.66 -9.12
CA ILE A 17 -12.28 -2.05 -8.80
C ILE A 17 -13.79 -2.31 -9.00
N ILE A 18 -14.64 -1.40 -8.52
CA ILE A 18 -16.09 -1.50 -8.67
C ILE A 18 -16.50 -1.44 -10.15
N VAL A 19 -15.93 -0.50 -10.91
CA VAL A 19 -16.19 -0.34 -12.34
C VAL A 19 -15.78 -1.60 -13.11
N ASP A 20 -14.62 -2.20 -12.80
CA ASP A 20 -14.21 -3.46 -13.42
C ASP A 20 -15.13 -4.61 -13.07
N ALA A 21 -15.52 -4.74 -11.79
CA ALA A 21 -16.42 -5.80 -11.36
C ALA A 21 -17.79 -5.71 -12.07
N ILE A 22 -18.33 -4.49 -12.20
CA ILE A 22 -19.55 -4.22 -12.94
C ILE A 22 -19.35 -4.51 -14.43
N ALA A 23 -18.24 -4.09 -15.02
CA ALA A 23 -17.94 -4.33 -16.43
C ALA A 23 -17.83 -5.82 -16.76
N ILE A 24 -17.17 -6.61 -15.90
CA ILE A 24 -17.08 -8.07 -16.04
C ILE A 24 -18.47 -8.68 -15.91
N PHE A 25 -19.22 -8.33 -14.86
CA PHE A 25 -20.58 -8.85 -14.66
C PHE A 25 -21.51 -8.53 -15.85
N ALA A 26 -21.48 -7.28 -16.32
CA ALA A 26 -22.21 -6.85 -17.50
C ALA A 26 -21.76 -7.58 -18.77
N ALA A 27 -20.47 -7.89 -18.91
CA ALA A 27 -19.97 -8.68 -20.03
C ALA A 27 -20.55 -10.11 -20.03
N PHE A 28 -20.70 -10.73 -18.86
CA PHE A 28 -21.35 -12.04 -18.73
C PHE A 28 -22.81 -11.99 -19.18
N LEU A 29 -23.58 -11.03 -18.65
CA LEU A 29 -25.00 -10.86 -18.99
C LEU A 29 -25.19 -10.52 -20.48
N PHE A 30 -24.40 -9.58 -21.00
CA PHE A 30 -24.49 -9.15 -22.38
C PHE A 30 -24.09 -10.25 -23.36
N SER A 31 -23.08 -11.06 -23.02
CA SER A 31 -22.67 -12.20 -23.84
C SER A 31 -23.71 -13.32 -23.85
N TYR A 32 -24.36 -13.57 -22.72
CA TYR A 32 -25.50 -14.48 -22.64
C TYR A 32 -26.66 -13.99 -23.52
N TYR A 33 -27.05 -12.72 -23.37
CA TYR A 33 -28.12 -12.10 -24.17
C TYR A 33 -27.82 -12.17 -25.67
N ILE A 34 -26.59 -11.82 -26.10
CA ILE A 34 -26.17 -11.92 -27.50
C ILE A 34 -26.30 -13.36 -28.02
N ARG A 35 -25.90 -14.36 -27.22
CA ARG A 35 -25.91 -15.75 -27.67
C ARG A 35 -27.32 -16.30 -27.83
N PHE A 36 -28.20 -16.03 -26.87
CA PHE A 36 -29.44 -16.78 -26.69
C PHE A 36 -30.70 -15.96 -27.01
N ASP A 37 -30.72 -14.66 -26.70
CA ASP A 37 -31.91 -13.82 -26.80
C ASP A 37 -31.87 -12.88 -28.01
N PHE A 38 -30.67 -12.52 -28.50
CA PHE A 38 -30.51 -11.62 -29.64
C PHE A 38 -30.77 -12.35 -30.96
N ALA A 39 -32.01 -12.23 -31.45
CA ALA A 39 -32.52 -12.96 -32.62
C ALA A 39 -31.63 -12.92 -33.89
N PRO A 40 -31.00 -11.80 -34.29
CA PRO A 40 -30.12 -11.78 -35.46
C PRO A 40 -28.91 -12.71 -35.32
N PHE A 41 -28.33 -12.76 -34.11
CA PHE A 41 -27.15 -13.57 -33.84
C PHE A 41 -27.52 -15.05 -33.62
N ALA A 42 -28.64 -15.32 -32.96
CA ALA A 42 -29.16 -16.68 -32.81
C ALA A 42 -29.53 -17.33 -34.16
N LYS A 43 -29.97 -16.53 -35.15
CA LYS A 43 -30.18 -16.99 -36.54
C LYS A 43 -28.86 -17.33 -37.25
N LEU A 44 -27.80 -16.55 -37.03
CA LEU A 44 -26.49 -16.79 -37.65
C LEU A 44 -25.76 -17.99 -37.02
N PHE A 45 -25.93 -18.18 -35.71
CA PHE A 45 -25.33 -19.27 -34.93
C PHE A 45 -26.40 -20.06 -34.16
N PRO A 46 -27.02 -21.06 -34.79
CA PRO A 46 -28.16 -21.77 -34.21
C PRO A 46 -27.82 -22.44 -32.87
N VAL A 47 -28.78 -22.45 -31.95
CA VAL A 47 -28.67 -23.10 -30.63
C VAL A 47 -29.16 -24.54 -30.76
N THR A 48 -28.25 -25.51 -30.74
CA THR A 48 -28.59 -26.93 -30.99
C THR A 48 -28.83 -27.76 -29.72
N LYS A 49 -28.48 -27.24 -28.55
CA LYS A 49 -28.49 -27.97 -27.25
C LYS A 49 -29.47 -27.37 -26.23
N GLY A 50 -30.43 -26.56 -26.68
CA GLY A 50 -31.32 -25.80 -25.80
C GLY A 50 -30.68 -24.54 -25.21
N VAL A 51 -31.51 -23.70 -24.61
CA VAL A 51 -31.09 -22.47 -23.94
C VAL A 51 -30.90 -22.79 -22.45
N PRO A 52 -29.67 -22.67 -21.91
CA PRO A 52 -29.41 -22.87 -20.48
C PRO A 52 -30.06 -21.76 -19.66
N GLU A 53 -30.38 -22.00 -18.39
CA GLU A 53 -30.91 -20.94 -17.53
C GLU A 53 -29.87 -19.84 -17.24
N PRO A 54 -30.27 -18.55 -17.18
CA PRO A 54 -29.35 -17.44 -16.91
C PRO A 54 -28.67 -17.54 -15.54
N VAL A 55 -29.34 -18.14 -14.55
CA VAL A 55 -28.88 -18.24 -13.15
C VAL A 55 -27.48 -18.85 -13.09
N GLY A 56 -27.24 -19.89 -13.87
CA GLY A 56 -25.95 -20.55 -13.92
C GLY A 56 -24.80 -19.63 -14.37
N TYR A 57 -25.05 -18.77 -15.36
CA TYR A 57 -24.05 -17.80 -15.83
C TYR A 57 -23.82 -16.68 -14.81
N ILE A 58 -24.87 -16.30 -14.07
CA ILE A 58 -24.79 -15.30 -12.99
C ILE A 58 -23.94 -15.84 -11.83
N GLU A 59 -24.21 -17.05 -11.36
CA GLU A 59 -23.44 -17.71 -10.30
C GLU A 59 -21.97 -17.86 -10.71
N PHE A 60 -21.73 -18.32 -11.94
CA PHE A 60 -20.39 -18.44 -12.48
C PHE A 60 -19.67 -17.09 -12.57
N ALA A 61 -20.36 -16.02 -12.99
CA ALA A 61 -19.81 -14.66 -13.01
C ALA A 61 -19.40 -14.20 -11.60
N LEU A 62 -20.24 -14.44 -10.59
CA LEU A 62 -19.95 -14.06 -9.21
C LEU A 62 -18.73 -14.79 -8.64
N ILE A 63 -18.51 -16.05 -9.03
CA ILE A 63 -17.32 -16.83 -8.63
C ILE A 63 -16.06 -16.33 -9.34
N ILE A 64 -16.15 -15.98 -10.63
CA ILE A 64 -14.98 -15.65 -11.44
C ILE A 64 -14.49 -14.21 -11.26
N ILE A 65 -15.39 -13.27 -10.93
CA ILE A 65 -15.05 -11.85 -10.73
C ILE A 65 -13.91 -11.67 -9.70
N PRO A 66 -13.96 -12.26 -8.48
CA PRO A 66 -12.85 -12.17 -7.54
C PRO A 66 -11.52 -12.64 -8.11
N ILE A 67 -11.51 -13.72 -8.89
CA ILE A 67 -10.30 -14.26 -9.51
C ILE A 67 -9.72 -13.27 -10.52
N TRP A 68 -10.56 -12.66 -11.35
CA TRP A 68 -10.12 -11.65 -12.32
C TRP A 68 -9.60 -10.38 -11.64
N LEU A 69 -10.29 -9.91 -10.59
CA LEU A 69 -9.82 -8.77 -9.80
C LEU A 69 -8.46 -9.06 -9.14
N LEU A 70 -8.22 -10.30 -8.68
CA LEU A 70 -6.90 -10.71 -8.17
C LEU A 70 -5.83 -10.71 -9.27
N VAL A 71 -6.15 -11.18 -10.48
CA VAL A 71 -5.22 -11.09 -11.63
C VAL A 71 -4.88 -9.63 -11.92
N PHE A 72 -5.86 -8.73 -11.93
CA PHE A 72 -5.64 -7.29 -12.20
C PHE A 72 -4.81 -6.64 -11.09
N HIS A 73 -5.06 -7.03 -9.84
CA HIS A 73 -4.27 -6.60 -8.68
C HIS A 73 -2.81 -7.05 -8.77
N SER A 74 -2.56 -8.30 -9.17
CA SER A 74 -1.19 -8.84 -9.34
C SER A 74 -0.37 -8.05 -10.37
N ARG A 75 -1.05 -7.47 -11.37
CA ARG A 75 -0.48 -6.59 -12.40
C ARG A 75 -0.46 -5.12 -12.01
N LYS A 76 -0.79 -4.80 -10.76
CA LYS A 76 -0.79 -3.43 -10.20
C LYS A 76 -1.70 -2.46 -10.97
N MET A 77 -2.77 -2.96 -11.60
CA MET A 77 -3.70 -2.14 -12.38
C MET A 77 -4.57 -1.19 -11.55
N TYR A 78 -4.60 -1.38 -10.23
CA TYR A 78 -5.33 -0.54 -9.27
C TYR A 78 -4.43 0.46 -8.53
N ARG A 79 -3.22 0.72 -9.05
CA ARG A 79 -2.39 1.82 -8.56
C ARG A 79 -2.65 3.05 -9.42
N ILE A 80 -2.68 4.21 -8.79
CA ILE A 80 -2.67 5.48 -9.50
C ILE A 80 -1.37 5.54 -10.30
N ARG A 81 -1.52 5.49 -11.62
CA ARG A 81 -0.43 5.64 -12.58
C ARG A 81 -0.70 6.94 -13.33
N ARG A 82 0.27 7.84 -13.28
CA ARG A 82 0.24 9.13 -13.95
C ARG A 82 0.71 8.92 -15.39
N ASN A 83 0.07 9.56 -16.36
CA ASN A 83 0.41 9.49 -17.79
C ASN A 83 0.36 8.09 -18.43
N VAL A 84 -0.72 7.34 -18.20
CA VAL A 84 -0.95 6.09 -18.94
C VAL A 84 -1.60 6.40 -20.29
N PHE A 85 -0.96 5.97 -21.39
CA PHE A 85 -1.62 5.98 -22.69
C PHE A 85 -2.72 4.93 -22.71
N VAL A 86 -3.88 5.29 -23.29
CA VAL A 86 -5.04 4.37 -23.38
C VAL A 86 -4.68 3.07 -24.11
N LEU A 87 -3.77 3.14 -25.09
CA LEU A 87 -3.29 1.97 -25.83
C LEU A 87 -2.46 1.03 -24.95
N ASP A 88 -1.57 1.55 -24.11
CA ASP A 88 -0.79 0.72 -23.18
C ASP A 88 -1.70 0.03 -22.18
N GLU A 89 -2.74 0.72 -21.71
CA GLU A 89 -3.73 0.14 -20.82
C GLU A 89 -4.53 -0.96 -21.52
N LEU A 90 -4.94 -0.75 -22.78
CA LEU A 90 -5.65 -1.75 -23.59
C LEU A 90 -4.86 -3.06 -23.71
N PHE A 91 -3.56 -3.00 -24.02
CA PHE A 91 -2.73 -4.21 -24.12
C PHE A 91 -2.61 -4.96 -22.78
N VAL A 92 -2.55 -4.23 -21.67
CA VAL A 92 -2.53 -4.84 -20.34
C VAL A 92 -3.88 -5.46 -20.01
N ILE A 93 -5.00 -4.81 -20.34
CA ILE A 93 -6.36 -5.34 -20.18
C ILE A 93 -6.50 -6.65 -20.96
N ILE A 94 -6.12 -6.67 -22.25
CA ILE A 94 -6.20 -7.87 -23.09
C ILE A 94 -5.44 -9.04 -22.45
N LYS A 95 -4.21 -8.81 -21.98
CA LYS A 95 -3.41 -9.85 -21.30
C LYS A 95 -4.10 -10.37 -20.04
N CYS A 96 -4.62 -9.47 -19.20
CA CYS A 96 -5.23 -9.85 -17.93
C CYS A 96 -6.57 -10.55 -18.12
N VAL A 97 -7.42 -10.05 -19.02
CA VAL A 97 -8.69 -10.69 -19.40
C VAL A 97 -8.43 -12.07 -20.00
N THR A 98 -7.39 -12.23 -20.82
CA THR A 98 -7.00 -13.54 -21.38
C THR A 98 -6.57 -14.52 -20.28
N ILE A 99 -5.75 -14.07 -19.31
CA ILE A 99 -5.37 -14.91 -18.16
C ILE A 99 -6.59 -15.28 -17.31
N GLY A 100 -7.45 -14.30 -17.01
CA GLY A 100 -8.70 -14.55 -16.28
C GLY A 100 -9.61 -15.54 -17.03
N MET A 101 -9.65 -15.45 -18.34
CA MET A 101 -10.41 -16.35 -19.21
C MET A 101 -9.89 -17.79 -19.15
N LEU A 102 -8.57 -17.98 -19.11
CA LEU A 102 -7.96 -19.30 -18.92
C LEU A 102 -8.33 -19.89 -17.55
N PHE A 103 -8.36 -19.08 -16.49
CA PHE A 103 -8.87 -19.52 -15.19
C PHE A 103 -10.35 -19.89 -15.26
N ALA A 104 -11.18 -19.11 -15.96
CA ALA A 104 -12.60 -19.40 -16.14
C ALA A 104 -12.80 -20.74 -16.85
N MET A 105 -12.09 -20.97 -17.96
CA MET A 105 -12.14 -22.25 -18.70
C MET A 105 -11.62 -23.42 -17.86
N GLY A 106 -10.52 -23.22 -17.12
CA GLY A 106 -9.97 -24.24 -16.22
C GLY A 106 -10.93 -24.60 -15.09
N LEU A 107 -11.59 -23.61 -14.50
CA LEU A 107 -12.59 -23.83 -13.44
C LEU A 107 -13.78 -24.63 -13.98
N VAL A 108 -14.30 -24.28 -15.16
CA VAL A 108 -15.38 -25.02 -15.82
C VAL A 108 -14.98 -26.47 -16.10
N PHE A 109 -13.74 -26.68 -16.54
CA PHE A 109 -13.21 -28.03 -16.77
C PHE A 109 -13.10 -28.85 -15.47
N LEU A 110 -12.67 -28.22 -14.36
CA LEU A 110 -12.52 -28.89 -13.06
C LEU A 110 -13.84 -29.18 -12.37
N LEU A 111 -14.80 -28.26 -12.50
CA LEU A 111 -16.14 -28.39 -11.90
C LEU A 111 -17.00 -29.46 -12.57
N LYS A 112 -16.44 -30.28 -13.49
CA LYS A 112 -16.99 -31.52 -14.08
C LYS A 112 -18.42 -31.83 -13.59
N GLY A 113 -19.41 -31.20 -14.19
CA GLY A 113 -20.79 -31.37 -13.76
C GLY A 113 -21.72 -30.48 -14.55
N ASP A 114 -22.39 -31.07 -15.54
CA ASP A 114 -23.68 -30.72 -16.14
C ASP A 114 -24.01 -29.27 -16.51
N PHE A 115 -23.09 -28.32 -16.37
CA PHE A 115 -23.31 -26.94 -16.74
C PHE A 115 -23.39 -26.85 -18.27
N PRO A 116 -24.54 -26.48 -18.87
CA PRO A 116 -24.66 -26.39 -20.31
C PRO A 116 -24.01 -25.08 -20.78
N TYR A 117 -22.68 -25.06 -20.87
CA TYR A 117 -21.97 -23.89 -21.37
C TYR A 117 -21.79 -23.91 -22.89
N SER A 118 -22.04 -22.76 -23.50
CA SER A 118 -21.69 -22.54 -24.90
C SER A 118 -20.26 -22.00 -25.01
N ARG A 119 -19.39 -22.71 -25.74
CA ARG A 119 -18.02 -22.25 -26.06
C ARG A 119 -18.01 -20.87 -26.72
N LEU A 120 -19.05 -20.58 -27.49
CA LEU A 120 -19.20 -19.28 -28.16
C LEU A 120 -19.50 -18.17 -27.15
N VAL A 121 -20.26 -18.44 -26.07
CA VAL A 121 -20.49 -17.45 -25.00
C VAL A 121 -19.18 -17.06 -24.34
N PHE A 122 -18.26 -18.01 -24.14
CA PHE A 122 -16.93 -17.71 -23.63
C PHE A 122 -16.14 -16.77 -24.57
N ALA A 123 -16.19 -16.98 -25.89
CA ALA A 123 -15.57 -16.06 -26.84
C ALA A 123 -16.21 -14.65 -26.77
N LEU A 124 -17.53 -14.57 -26.66
CA LEU A 124 -18.25 -13.32 -26.48
C LEU A 124 -17.89 -12.63 -25.16
N ILE A 125 -17.80 -13.38 -24.05
CA ILE A 125 -17.38 -12.85 -22.74
C ILE A 125 -16.00 -12.22 -22.85
N TRP A 126 -15.06 -12.90 -23.51
CA TRP A 126 -13.70 -12.39 -23.70
C TRP A 126 -13.70 -11.05 -24.45
N ILE A 127 -14.41 -10.95 -25.59
CA ILE A 127 -14.51 -9.72 -26.40
C ILE A 127 -15.22 -8.61 -25.61
N ASN A 128 -16.41 -8.90 -25.07
CA ASN A 128 -17.23 -7.93 -24.37
C ASN A 128 -16.55 -7.42 -23.09
N SER A 129 -15.80 -8.26 -22.38
CA SER A 129 -15.03 -7.84 -21.21
C SER A 129 -13.96 -6.84 -21.59
N ILE A 130 -13.19 -7.09 -22.67
CA ILE A 130 -12.17 -6.13 -23.14
C ILE A 130 -12.81 -4.78 -23.45
N ILE A 131 -13.94 -4.78 -24.18
CA ILE A 131 -14.64 -3.55 -24.56
C ILE A 131 -15.17 -2.81 -23.34
N LEU A 132 -15.96 -3.47 -22.48
CA LEU A 132 -16.61 -2.83 -21.34
C LEU A 132 -15.61 -2.36 -20.28
N ILE A 133 -14.55 -3.13 -20.01
CA ILE A 133 -13.49 -2.70 -19.09
C ILE A 133 -12.78 -1.48 -19.67
N THR A 134 -12.41 -1.49 -20.95
CA THR A 134 -11.74 -0.34 -21.59
C THR A 134 -12.59 0.93 -21.52
N ILE A 135 -13.90 0.82 -21.79
CA ILE A 135 -14.85 1.93 -21.65
C ILE A 135 -14.92 2.40 -20.19
N GLY A 136 -15.06 1.48 -19.23
CA GLY A 136 -15.07 1.79 -17.81
C GLY A 136 -13.80 2.51 -17.33
N ARG A 137 -12.63 2.06 -17.78
CA ARG A 137 -11.34 2.69 -17.49
C ARG A 137 -11.22 4.08 -18.09
N TYR A 138 -11.66 4.26 -19.34
CA TYR A 138 -11.70 5.58 -19.96
C TYR A 138 -12.54 6.57 -19.15
N PHE A 139 -13.74 6.18 -18.70
CA PHE A 139 -14.58 7.04 -17.87
C PHE A 139 -13.97 7.30 -16.49
N THR A 140 -13.33 6.30 -15.88
CA THR A 140 -12.65 6.46 -14.60
C THR A 140 -11.48 7.44 -14.70
N LEU A 141 -10.66 7.34 -15.75
CA LEU A 141 -9.58 8.29 -16.06
C LEU A 141 -10.12 9.71 -16.30
N LYS A 142 -11.20 9.84 -17.07
CA LYS A 142 -11.83 11.15 -17.34
C LYS A 142 -12.39 11.77 -16.05
N PHE A 143 -12.98 10.96 -15.18
CA PHE A 143 -13.47 11.39 -13.87
C PHE A 143 -12.32 11.85 -12.96
N GLU A 144 -11.25 11.07 -12.89
CA GLU A 144 -10.03 11.42 -12.16
C GLU A 144 -9.43 12.74 -12.67
N LYS A 145 -9.29 12.91 -13.99
CA LYS A 145 -8.78 14.13 -14.60
C LYS A 145 -9.64 15.36 -14.28
N ASN A 146 -10.96 15.20 -14.22
CA ASN A 146 -11.89 16.26 -13.83
C ASN A 146 -11.71 16.66 -12.35
N LEU A 147 -11.43 15.71 -11.45
CA LEU A 147 -11.15 16.02 -10.05
C LEU A 147 -9.85 16.82 -9.90
N TYR A 148 -8.79 16.43 -10.60
CA TYR A 148 -7.52 17.16 -10.57
C TYR A 148 -7.62 18.56 -11.17
N ASN A 149 -8.36 18.74 -12.26
CA ASN A 149 -8.62 20.08 -12.82
C ASN A 149 -9.33 21.00 -11.82
N LYS A 150 -10.18 20.43 -10.95
CA LYS A 150 -10.84 21.14 -9.84
C LYS A 150 -9.97 21.30 -8.59
N GLY A 151 -8.70 20.88 -8.64
CA GLY A 151 -7.75 20.96 -7.52
C GLY A 151 -8.00 19.92 -6.41
N VAL A 152 -8.86 18.93 -6.65
CA VAL A 152 -9.20 17.92 -5.65
C VAL A 152 -8.26 16.73 -5.82
N GLY A 153 -7.52 16.37 -4.76
CA GLY A 153 -6.63 15.19 -4.76
C GLY A 153 -5.21 15.45 -5.26
N LEU A 154 -4.85 16.71 -5.47
CA LEU A 154 -3.46 17.09 -5.74
C LEU A 154 -2.63 16.98 -4.45
N ASN A 155 -1.44 16.42 -4.57
CA ASN A 155 -0.43 16.46 -3.52
C ASN A 155 0.24 17.83 -3.56
N LYS A 156 0.29 18.52 -2.42
CA LYS A 156 1.01 19.80 -2.33
C LYS A 156 2.51 19.54 -2.42
N ALA A 157 3.14 20.13 -3.42
CA ALA A 157 4.55 19.91 -3.71
C ALA A 157 5.33 21.21 -3.64
N ALA A 158 6.60 21.10 -3.27
CA ALA A 158 7.59 22.16 -3.43
C ALA A 158 8.82 21.61 -4.16
N ILE A 159 9.61 22.50 -4.74
CA ILE A 159 10.84 22.14 -5.44
C ILE A 159 12.03 22.66 -4.63
N LEU A 160 13.05 21.83 -4.41
CA LEU A 160 14.33 22.26 -3.88
C LEU A 160 15.32 22.30 -5.03
N GLY A 161 15.73 23.50 -5.41
CA GLY A 161 16.75 23.71 -6.41
C GLY A 161 16.47 24.87 -7.36
N THR A 162 17.56 25.44 -7.86
CA THR A 162 17.61 26.62 -8.74
C THR A 162 18.45 26.30 -9.98
N ASN A 163 18.09 25.21 -10.67
CA ASN A 163 18.69 24.82 -11.94
C ASN A 163 17.63 24.69 -13.06
N GLU A 164 18.06 24.54 -14.31
CA GLU A 164 17.16 24.38 -15.47
C GLU A 164 16.16 23.22 -15.29
N MET A 165 16.60 22.16 -14.60
CA MET A 165 15.75 21.01 -14.33
C MET A 165 14.65 21.33 -13.31
N ALA A 166 14.94 22.11 -12.27
CA ALA A 166 13.94 22.61 -11.32
C ALA A 166 12.91 23.51 -12.02
N GLU A 167 13.37 24.35 -12.95
CA GLU A 167 12.49 25.16 -13.79
C GLU A 167 11.56 24.31 -14.66
N ASN A 168 12.10 23.31 -15.35
CA ASN A 168 11.34 22.38 -16.19
C ASN A 168 10.30 21.60 -15.37
N ILE A 169 10.67 21.13 -14.18
CA ILE A 169 9.74 20.46 -13.24
C ILE A 169 8.60 21.42 -12.86
N TYR A 170 8.93 22.66 -12.48
CA TYR A 170 7.92 23.64 -12.10
C TYR A 170 6.96 23.92 -13.24
N GLU A 171 7.48 24.16 -14.45
CA GLU A 171 6.65 24.48 -15.60
C GLU A 171 5.71 23.33 -15.97
N ARG A 172 6.22 22.10 -16.04
CA ARG A 172 5.42 20.92 -16.38
C ARG A 172 4.31 20.68 -15.37
N PHE A 173 4.65 20.73 -14.09
CA PHE A 173 3.68 20.40 -13.03
C PHE A 173 2.68 21.54 -12.80
N SER A 174 3.09 22.79 -13.05
CA SER A 174 2.17 23.93 -12.98
C SER A 174 1.23 24.00 -14.18
N LYS A 175 1.70 23.61 -15.38
CA LYS A 175 0.89 23.59 -16.61
C LYS A 175 -0.09 22.41 -16.64
N ASP A 176 0.32 21.23 -16.16
CA ASP A 176 -0.53 20.04 -16.15
C ASP A 176 -0.83 19.52 -14.74
N LYS A 177 -2.04 19.81 -14.26
CA LYS A 177 -2.55 19.28 -12.98
C LYS A 177 -2.74 17.76 -12.99
N PHE A 178 -2.73 17.11 -14.16
CA PHE A 178 -2.79 15.64 -14.27
C PHE A 178 -1.51 14.96 -13.75
N THR A 179 -0.43 15.72 -13.57
CA THR A 179 0.72 15.28 -12.77
C THR A 179 0.32 14.91 -11.33
N GLY A 180 -0.83 15.38 -10.85
CA GLY A 180 -1.35 15.10 -9.52
C GLY A 180 -0.64 15.89 -8.43
N TYR A 181 0.06 16.96 -8.81
CA TYR A 181 0.80 17.85 -7.93
C TYR A 181 0.30 19.29 -8.04
N ASP A 182 0.28 19.97 -6.91
CA ASP A 182 0.06 21.41 -6.82
C ASP A 182 1.37 22.02 -6.33
N VAL A 183 2.15 22.58 -7.25
CA VAL A 183 3.48 23.14 -6.95
C VAL A 183 3.31 24.52 -6.33
N LEU A 184 3.57 24.61 -5.02
CA LEU A 184 3.38 25.83 -4.24
C LEU A 184 4.51 26.85 -4.45
N GLY A 185 5.70 26.39 -4.82
CA GLY A 185 6.88 27.23 -4.94
C GLY A 185 8.18 26.43 -4.90
N TYR A 186 9.29 27.15 -4.77
CA TYR A 186 10.63 26.57 -4.68
C TYR A 186 11.43 27.07 -3.48
N PHE A 187 12.34 26.24 -3.00
CA PHE A 187 13.34 26.55 -2.00
C PHE A 187 14.70 26.70 -2.68
N ASP A 188 15.45 27.70 -2.24
CA ASP A 188 16.82 27.92 -2.68
C ASP A 188 17.81 27.36 -1.66
N TYR A 189 18.97 26.94 -2.15
CA TYR A 189 20.08 26.42 -1.34
C TYR A 189 21.35 27.24 -1.54
N GLU A 190 21.49 27.92 -2.68
CA GLU A 190 22.53 28.93 -2.91
C GLU A 190 21.89 30.26 -2.59
N HIS A 191 22.46 31.08 -1.69
CA HIS A 191 21.83 32.33 -1.26
C HIS A 191 21.88 33.38 -2.40
N SER A 192 21.18 33.13 -3.50
CA SER A 192 21.29 33.87 -4.75
C SER A 192 20.58 35.23 -4.70
N GLY A 193 19.83 35.50 -3.62
CA GLY A 193 19.25 36.82 -3.31
C GLY A 193 18.11 37.26 -4.23
N GLU A 194 18.13 36.85 -5.50
CA GLU A 194 17.14 37.18 -6.52
C GLU A 194 16.14 36.04 -6.74
N ASN A 195 14.98 36.35 -7.33
CA ASN A 195 14.06 35.33 -7.76
C ASN A 195 14.69 34.59 -8.95
N PHE A 196 15.19 33.38 -8.71
CA PHE A 196 15.78 32.53 -9.75
C PHE A 196 14.86 32.36 -10.96
N ILE A 197 13.54 32.40 -10.75
CA ILE A 197 12.57 32.33 -11.84
C ILE A 197 11.48 33.39 -11.70
N GLU A 198 11.31 34.18 -12.76
CA GLU A 198 10.30 35.22 -12.86
C GLU A 198 8.88 34.63 -12.78
N GLY A 199 8.04 35.18 -11.90
CA GLY A 199 6.66 34.73 -11.70
C GLY A 199 6.49 33.46 -10.84
N LYS A 200 7.56 32.88 -10.30
CA LYS A 200 7.50 31.71 -9.41
C LYS A 200 7.73 32.10 -7.95
N LEU A 201 6.97 31.50 -7.03
CA LEU A 201 7.03 31.83 -5.61
C LEU A 201 8.24 31.19 -4.93
N ARG A 202 9.17 32.00 -4.42
CA ARG A 202 10.25 31.56 -3.52
C ARG A 202 9.67 31.36 -2.12
N LEU A 203 9.74 30.14 -1.59
CA LEU A 203 9.19 29.77 -0.28
C LEU A 203 10.16 30.05 0.88
N GLY A 204 11.47 30.09 0.59
CA GLY A 204 12.53 30.32 1.56
C GLY A 204 13.82 29.62 1.16
N GLU A 205 14.69 29.44 2.15
CA GLU A 205 15.95 28.70 2.03
C GLU A 205 15.82 27.29 2.63
N LEU A 206 16.91 26.51 2.54
CA LEU A 206 16.98 25.15 3.08
C LEU A 206 16.49 25.08 4.54
N LYS A 207 16.85 26.05 5.38
CA LYS A 207 16.49 26.11 6.81
C LYS A 207 15.01 26.34 7.08
N ASP A 208 14.28 26.96 6.14
CA ASP A 208 12.86 27.28 6.29
C ASP A 208 11.95 26.09 5.94
N ILE A 209 12.51 25.06 5.29
CA ILE A 209 11.77 23.89 4.82
C ILE A 209 10.93 23.24 5.94
N PRO A 210 11.46 22.93 7.14
CA PRO A 210 10.68 22.27 8.19
C PRO A 210 9.42 23.05 8.59
N ASP A 211 9.52 24.37 8.70
CA ASP A 211 8.41 25.23 9.12
C ASP A 211 7.40 25.42 7.99
N LYS A 212 7.87 25.63 6.77
CA LYS A 212 7.01 25.75 5.58
C LYS A 212 6.27 24.45 5.25
N ILE A 213 6.86 23.28 5.50
CA ILE A 213 6.18 21.99 5.37
C ILE A 213 4.93 21.97 6.27
N ARG A 214 5.05 22.42 7.52
CA ARG A 214 3.94 22.42 8.49
C ARG A 214 2.91 23.49 8.16
N GLU A 215 3.35 24.71 7.84
CA GLU A 215 2.49 25.85 7.53
C GLU A 215 1.64 25.58 6.29
N LEU A 216 2.27 25.14 5.20
CA LEU A 216 1.62 24.98 3.91
C LEU A 216 1.03 23.58 3.71
N ASN A 217 1.32 22.65 4.62
CA ASN A 217 1.02 21.20 4.51
C ASN A 217 1.62 20.60 3.22
N ILE A 218 2.93 20.77 3.05
CA ILE A 218 3.65 20.21 1.89
C ILE A 218 3.77 18.70 2.09
N ASP A 219 3.24 17.93 1.14
CA ASP A 219 3.28 16.46 1.19
C ASP A 219 4.55 15.90 0.53
N LYS A 220 5.17 16.68 -0.37
CA LYS A 220 6.29 16.23 -1.21
C LYS A 220 7.27 17.35 -1.57
N ILE A 221 8.57 17.02 -1.58
CA ILE A 221 9.62 17.89 -2.12
C ILE A 221 10.31 17.18 -3.29
N PHE A 222 10.31 17.85 -4.45
CA PHE A 222 11.10 17.47 -5.62
C PHE A 222 12.48 18.10 -5.51
N ILE A 223 13.53 17.29 -5.52
CA ILE A 223 14.90 17.75 -5.34
C ILE A 223 15.59 17.69 -6.70
N SER A 224 16.08 18.84 -7.13
CA SER A 224 16.85 19.00 -8.35
C SER A 224 18.12 19.76 -8.00
N ILE A 225 19.11 19.00 -7.55
CA ILE A 225 20.45 19.52 -7.23
C ILE A 225 21.49 18.69 -7.99
N PRO A 226 22.62 19.29 -8.39
CA PRO A 226 23.71 18.55 -9.03
C PRO A 226 24.22 17.42 -8.12
N SER A 227 24.61 16.29 -8.71
CA SER A 227 25.19 15.15 -7.96
C SER A 227 26.41 15.52 -7.11
N SER A 228 27.14 16.58 -7.45
CA SER A 228 28.30 17.05 -6.69
C SER A 228 27.96 17.64 -5.31
N ARG A 229 26.68 17.93 -5.04
CA ARG A 229 26.23 18.62 -3.81
C ARG A 229 25.47 17.70 -2.85
N HIS A 230 26.05 16.53 -2.56
CA HIS A 230 25.51 15.60 -1.57
C HIS A 230 25.40 16.20 -0.16
N ASP A 231 26.22 17.21 0.17
CA ASP A 231 26.17 18.00 1.41
C ASP A 231 24.77 18.55 1.69
N ILE A 232 24.06 19.01 0.66
CA ILE A 232 22.72 19.58 0.78
C ILE A 232 21.68 18.50 1.11
N LEU A 233 21.80 17.30 0.53
CA LEU A 233 20.89 16.19 0.82
C LEU A 233 21.03 15.73 2.27
N GLU A 234 22.26 15.62 2.76
CA GLU A 234 22.55 15.27 4.15
C GLU A 234 21.96 16.30 5.11
N GLU A 235 22.16 17.59 4.83
CA GLU A 235 21.58 18.67 5.63
C GLU A 235 20.04 18.66 5.58
N LEU A 236 19.44 18.48 4.40
CA LEU A 236 18.00 18.37 4.23
C LEU A 236 17.40 17.25 5.08
N PHE A 237 18.04 16.07 5.09
CA PHE A 237 17.57 14.95 5.90
C PHE A 237 17.72 15.19 7.39
N ARG A 238 18.79 15.88 7.81
CA ARG A 238 19.01 16.27 9.21
C ARG A 238 17.94 17.26 9.68
N ILE A 239 17.66 18.32 8.92
CA ILE A 239 16.67 19.34 9.34
C ILE A 239 15.23 18.83 9.24
N CYS A 240 14.95 17.88 8.35
CA CYS A 240 13.64 17.25 8.20
C CYS A 240 13.50 15.93 9.00
N GLU A 241 14.37 15.72 9.98
CA GLU A 241 14.29 14.58 10.88
C GLU A 241 12.98 14.62 11.68
N GLY A 242 12.32 13.46 11.82
CA GLY A 242 11.00 13.36 12.46
C GLY A 242 9.82 13.92 11.63
N ILE A 243 10.07 14.54 10.47
CA ILE A 243 9.01 15.05 9.58
C ILE A 243 8.63 13.99 8.53
N ASN A 244 7.33 13.76 8.38
CA ASN A 244 6.78 12.81 7.42
C ASN A 244 6.54 13.48 6.06
N ILE A 245 7.59 13.52 5.22
CA ILE A 245 7.56 14.09 3.87
C ILE A 245 8.24 13.17 2.85
N GLU A 246 7.73 13.12 1.60
CA GLU A 246 8.35 12.39 0.50
C GLU A 246 9.42 13.27 -0.16
N PHE A 247 10.62 12.72 -0.32
CA PHE A 247 11.67 13.33 -1.12
C PHE A 247 11.80 12.59 -2.45
N MET A 248 11.59 13.31 -3.55
CA MET A 248 11.73 12.82 -4.92
C MET A 248 12.91 13.52 -5.59
N TYR A 249 14.04 12.83 -5.67
CA TYR A 249 15.28 13.35 -6.22
C TYR A 249 15.40 13.02 -7.71
N THR A 250 15.86 13.96 -8.50
CA THR A 250 16.11 13.75 -9.93
C THR A 250 17.54 13.22 -10.09
N PRO A 251 17.75 11.92 -10.42
CA PRO A 251 19.09 11.37 -10.57
C PRO A 251 19.80 11.91 -11.81
N ASP A 252 21.11 12.07 -11.73
CA ASP A 252 21.93 12.18 -12.94
C ASP A 252 22.21 10.79 -13.54
N PHE A 253 22.77 10.75 -14.76
CA PHE A 253 23.03 9.49 -15.47
C PHE A 253 23.94 8.51 -14.69
N VAL A 254 24.91 9.05 -13.94
CA VAL A 254 25.80 8.27 -13.08
C VAL A 254 25.03 7.63 -11.92
N ASP A 255 24.11 8.36 -11.30
CA ASP A 255 23.26 7.85 -10.22
C ASP A 255 22.33 6.75 -10.73
N MET A 256 21.80 6.89 -11.95
CA MET A 256 20.90 5.90 -12.54
C MET A 256 21.57 4.53 -12.74
N ILE A 257 22.86 4.51 -13.10
CA ILE A 257 23.62 3.27 -13.32
C ILE A 257 24.05 2.63 -12.00
N THR A 258 24.44 3.47 -11.03
CA THR A 258 25.04 3.01 -9.76
C THR A 258 23.99 2.66 -8.69
N SER A 259 22.79 3.24 -8.79
CA SER A 259 21.73 3.09 -7.80
C SER A 259 20.86 1.85 -8.02
N ARG A 260 20.61 1.09 -6.95
CA ARG A 260 19.57 0.04 -6.91
C ARG A 260 18.18 0.59 -6.56
N LEU A 261 18.03 1.91 -6.44
CA LEU A 261 16.76 2.52 -6.07
C LEU A 261 15.76 2.41 -7.22
N LYS A 262 14.49 2.26 -6.85
CA LYS A 262 13.41 2.20 -7.83
C LYS A 262 13.19 3.60 -8.41
N ILE A 263 13.48 3.76 -9.70
CA ILE A 263 13.14 4.96 -10.47
C ILE A 263 11.62 4.96 -10.74
N GLU A 264 10.97 6.08 -10.45
CA GLU A 264 9.60 6.36 -10.83
C GLU A 264 9.60 7.54 -11.79
N GLU A 265 8.89 7.40 -12.91
CA GLU A 265 8.73 8.46 -13.90
C GLU A 265 7.47 9.27 -13.59
N VAL A 266 7.57 10.60 -13.63
CA VAL A 266 6.45 11.53 -13.56
C VAL A 266 6.59 12.52 -14.71
N ASP A 267 5.66 12.48 -15.66
CA ASP A 267 5.66 13.37 -16.82
C ASP A 267 6.96 13.38 -17.65
N GLY A 268 7.52 12.20 -17.90
CA GLY A 268 8.78 12.07 -18.65
C GLY A 268 10.03 12.37 -17.82
N ILE A 269 9.87 12.76 -16.55
CA ILE A 269 10.99 13.06 -15.66
C ILE A 269 11.24 11.86 -14.73
N PRO A 270 12.48 11.31 -14.71
CA PRO A 270 12.83 10.25 -13.78
C PRO A 270 13.06 10.80 -12.38
N PHE A 271 12.52 10.13 -11.36
CA PHE A 271 12.74 10.47 -9.96
C PHE A 271 13.10 9.22 -9.14
N MET A 272 14.02 9.38 -8.20
CA MET A 272 14.34 8.42 -7.16
C MET A 272 13.71 8.84 -5.83
N LYS A 273 13.09 7.89 -5.14
CA LYS A 273 12.57 8.11 -3.79
C LYS A 273 13.68 7.91 -2.77
N LEU A 274 14.13 9.00 -2.15
CA LEU A 274 15.21 8.95 -1.17
C LEU A 274 14.72 8.56 0.24
N LYS A 275 13.48 8.93 0.58
CA LYS A 275 12.82 8.56 1.84
C LYS A 275 11.48 7.90 1.52
N LYS A 276 11.31 6.63 1.89
CA LYS A 276 9.98 5.98 1.79
C LYS A 276 9.07 6.57 2.86
N ILE A 277 7.99 7.24 2.43
CA ILE A 277 6.86 7.53 3.32
C ILE A 277 6.33 6.20 3.88
N PRO A 278 5.89 6.15 5.15
CA PRO A 278 5.17 5.01 5.71
C PRO A 278 4.05 4.58 4.77
N MET A 279 4.08 3.31 4.37
CA MET A 279 3.10 2.55 3.58
C MET A 279 1.79 3.31 3.24
N ASN A 280 1.52 3.48 1.93
CA ASN A 280 0.30 4.14 1.39
C ASN A 280 -0.95 3.72 2.19
N ALA A 281 -1.87 4.67 2.42
CA ALA A 281 -3.13 4.46 3.13
C ALA A 281 -3.86 3.16 2.76
N TRP A 282 -3.89 2.76 1.48
CA TRP A 282 -4.49 1.48 1.08
C TRP A 282 -3.74 0.28 1.64
N ASN A 283 -2.43 0.25 1.48
CA ASN A 283 -1.60 -0.82 2.01
C ASN A 283 -1.67 -0.84 3.54
N ARG A 284 -1.77 0.32 4.20
CA ARG A 284 -1.96 0.43 5.65
C ARG A 284 -3.32 -0.13 6.07
N LEU A 285 -4.39 0.19 5.34
CA LEU A 285 -5.74 -0.33 5.61
C LEU A 285 -5.79 -1.84 5.38
N MET A 286 -5.31 -2.33 4.23
CA MET A 286 -5.24 -3.77 3.95
C MET A 286 -4.41 -4.51 4.99
N LYS A 287 -3.25 -3.95 5.37
CA LYS A 287 -2.42 -4.51 6.43
C LYS A 287 -3.15 -4.55 7.77
N ARG A 288 -3.90 -3.48 8.10
CA ARG A 288 -4.67 -3.38 9.33
C ARG A 288 -5.81 -4.39 9.37
N THR A 289 -6.54 -4.53 8.26
CA THR A 289 -7.60 -5.55 8.12
C THR A 289 -7.02 -6.94 8.25
N PHE A 290 -5.89 -7.23 7.59
CA PHE A 290 -5.16 -8.49 7.74
C PHE A 290 -4.80 -8.75 9.21
N ASP A 291 -4.21 -7.76 9.90
CA ASP A 291 -3.84 -7.88 11.31
C ASP A 291 -5.04 -8.18 12.21
N ILE A 292 -6.16 -7.50 12.00
CA ILE A 292 -7.38 -7.70 12.79
C ILE A 292 -7.95 -9.09 12.54
N VAL A 293 -8.15 -9.47 11.27
CA VAL A 293 -8.77 -10.75 10.89
C VAL A 293 -7.94 -11.93 11.40
N PHE A 294 -6.62 -11.91 11.16
CA PHE A 294 -5.75 -13.00 11.60
C PHE A 294 -5.56 -13.01 13.12
N SER A 295 -5.50 -11.85 13.79
CA SER A 295 -5.41 -11.84 15.26
C SER A 295 -6.68 -12.38 15.89
N LEU A 296 -7.86 -12.02 15.37
CA LEU A 296 -9.13 -12.59 15.83
C LEU A 296 -9.18 -14.11 15.62
N LEU A 297 -8.76 -14.57 14.43
CA LEU A 297 -8.70 -16.00 14.10
C LEU A 297 -7.76 -16.75 15.06
N PHE A 298 -6.55 -16.23 15.29
CA PHE A 298 -5.59 -16.84 16.21
C PHE A 298 -6.08 -16.82 17.65
N ILE A 299 -6.66 -15.72 18.13
CA ILE A 299 -7.23 -15.64 19.48
C ILE A 299 -8.36 -16.65 19.64
N PHE A 300 -9.23 -16.80 18.64
CA PHE A 300 -10.32 -17.76 18.67
C PHE A 300 -9.80 -19.21 18.74
N ILE A 301 -8.91 -19.59 17.81
CA ILE A 301 -8.33 -20.94 17.73
C ILE A 301 -7.50 -21.27 18.97
N LEU A 302 -6.69 -20.31 19.45
CA LEU A 302 -5.79 -20.50 20.59
C LEU A 302 -6.47 -20.20 21.94
N SER A 303 -7.75 -19.80 21.97
CA SER A 303 -8.45 -19.48 23.22
C SER A 303 -8.40 -20.60 24.28
N PRO A 304 -8.50 -21.91 23.94
CA PRO A 304 -8.35 -22.96 24.94
C PRO A 304 -6.93 -23.00 25.52
N VAL A 305 -5.91 -22.81 24.68
CA VAL A 305 -4.50 -22.79 25.09
C VAL A 305 -4.20 -21.58 25.96
N LEU A 306 -4.69 -20.40 25.58
CA LEU A 306 -4.57 -19.17 26.38
C LEU A 306 -5.19 -19.35 27.77
N LEU A 307 -6.35 -20.00 27.86
CA LEU A 307 -7.04 -20.26 29.12
C LEU A 307 -6.27 -21.26 30.00
N ILE A 308 -5.76 -22.36 29.43
CA ILE A 308 -4.94 -23.34 30.14
C ILE A 308 -3.67 -22.68 30.69
N ILE A 309 -2.93 -21.92 29.86
CA ILE A 309 -1.73 -21.20 30.31
C ILE A 309 -2.10 -20.20 31.41
N SER A 310 -3.23 -19.51 31.28
CA SER A 310 -3.68 -18.55 32.30
C SER A 310 -3.89 -19.20 33.66
N ILE A 311 -4.52 -20.37 33.68
CA ILE A 311 -4.71 -21.17 34.90
C ILE A 311 -3.36 -21.63 35.45
N LEU A 312 -2.49 -22.18 34.60
CA LEU A 312 -1.17 -22.67 35.02
C LEU A 312 -0.31 -21.55 35.64
N VAL A 313 -0.25 -20.38 35.02
CA VAL A 313 0.49 -19.22 35.53
C VAL A 313 -0.09 -18.77 36.88
N LYS A 314 -1.41 -18.70 37.01
CA LYS A 314 -2.07 -18.30 38.26
C LYS A 314 -1.94 -19.33 39.39
N ALA A 315 -1.90 -20.62 39.06
CA ALA A 315 -1.74 -21.69 40.03
C ALA A 315 -0.29 -21.82 40.53
N THR A 316 0.70 -21.52 39.66
CA THR A 316 2.13 -21.74 39.96
C THR A 316 2.88 -20.48 40.41
N SER A 317 2.30 -19.29 40.29
CA SER A 317 2.95 -18.03 40.65
C SER A 317 1.97 -17.01 41.24
N LYS A 318 2.34 -16.39 42.36
CA LYS A 318 1.55 -15.31 42.98
C LYS A 318 1.75 -13.98 42.21
N GLY A 319 0.64 -13.27 41.94
CA GLY A 319 0.64 -11.93 41.32
C GLY A 319 -0.12 -11.84 39.98
N PRO A 320 0.08 -10.78 39.17
CA PRO A 320 -0.68 -10.58 37.94
C PRO A 320 -0.35 -11.63 36.86
N LEU A 321 -1.36 -11.94 36.04
CA LEU A 321 -1.27 -12.92 34.96
C LEU A 321 -0.30 -12.49 33.85
N PHE A 322 -0.39 -11.22 33.47
CA PHE A 322 0.42 -10.65 32.41
C PHE A 322 1.61 -9.89 32.99
N TYR A 323 2.77 -10.11 32.37
CA TYR A 323 3.90 -9.20 32.45
C TYR A 323 3.69 -8.07 31.43
N ARG A 324 4.00 -6.84 31.83
CA ARG A 324 3.83 -5.64 31.00
C ARG A 324 5.13 -4.86 30.97
N GLN A 325 5.57 -4.49 29.77
CA GLN A 325 6.76 -3.69 29.56
C GLN A 325 6.48 -2.58 28.55
N GLU A 326 7.02 -1.38 28.77
CA GLU A 326 6.93 -0.31 27.78
C GLU A 326 7.80 -0.63 26.56
N ARG A 327 7.23 -0.45 25.36
CA ARG A 327 7.90 -0.63 24.08
C ARG A 327 7.58 0.53 23.15
N VAL A 328 8.47 0.81 22.22
CA VAL A 328 8.24 1.82 21.18
C VAL A 328 7.54 1.17 19.98
N GLY A 329 6.39 1.72 19.62
CA GLY A 329 5.55 1.31 18.49
C GLY A 329 5.67 2.24 17.29
N LEU A 330 4.62 2.28 16.47
CA LEU A 330 4.55 3.11 15.27
C LEU A 330 4.67 4.61 15.60
N ASP A 331 5.43 5.34 14.79
CA ASP A 331 5.65 6.79 14.91
C ASP A 331 6.24 7.21 16.27
N GLY A 332 6.99 6.32 16.93
CA GLY A 332 7.62 6.58 18.22
C GLY A 332 6.67 6.49 19.42
N ASN A 333 5.40 6.14 19.22
CA ASN A 333 4.43 6.05 20.30
C ASN A 333 4.72 4.85 21.22
N LYS A 334 4.78 5.11 22.52
CA LYS A 334 5.00 4.09 23.55
C LYS A 334 3.72 3.29 23.80
N PHE A 335 3.86 1.98 24.02
CA PHE A 335 2.74 1.10 24.41
C PHE A 335 3.22 -0.01 25.35
N MET A 336 2.27 -0.61 26.08
CA MET A 336 2.56 -1.74 26.97
C MET A 336 2.41 -3.06 26.22
N ILE A 337 3.52 -3.78 26.02
CA ILE A 337 3.47 -5.14 25.46
C ILE A 337 2.91 -6.11 26.50
N LEU A 338 2.05 -7.02 26.08
CA LEU A 338 1.48 -8.08 26.92
C LEU A 338 2.21 -9.39 26.71
N LYS A 339 2.72 -9.98 27.78
CA LYS A 339 3.23 -11.36 27.80
C LYS A 339 2.66 -12.13 28.96
N PHE A 340 2.54 -13.46 28.86
CA PHE A 340 2.30 -14.25 30.06
C PHE A 340 3.51 -14.15 30.99
N ARG A 341 3.23 -14.12 32.29
CA ARG A 341 4.28 -14.13 33.29
C ARG A 341 5.00 -15.48 33.28
N SER A 342 6.28 -15.46 32.91
CA SER A 342 7.20 -16.60 32.98
C SER A 342 8.26 -16.44 34.06
N MET A 343 8.50 -15.23 34.57
CA MET A 343 9.49 -14.91 35.61
C MET A 343 8.84 -14.43 36.92
N ARG A 344 9.58 -14.53 38.03
CA ARG A 344 9.19 -13.99 39.35
C ARG A 344 9.04 -12.47 39.29
N VAL A 345 8.24 -11.90 40.19
CA VAL A 345 7.93 -10.45 40.22
C VAL A 345 9.19 -9.58 40.30
N ASP A 346 10.18 -10.06 41.05
CA ASP A 346 11.41 -9.32 41.35
C ASP A 346 12.57 -9.62 40.38
N ALA A 347 12.29 -10.31 39.27
CA ALA A 347 13.31 -10.81 38.33
C ALA A 347 14.14 -9.71 37.64
N GLU A 348 13.63 -8.48 37.58
CA GLU A 348 14.26 -7.35 36.89
C GLU A 348 14.63 -6.20 37.85
N LYS A 349 14.75 -6.45 39.16
CA LYS A 349 15.16 -5.42 40.14
C LYS A 349 16.52 -4.76 39.81
N GLY A 350 17.39 -5.43 39.05
CA GLY A 350 18.67 -4.91 38.56
C GLY A 350 18.67 -4.41 37.11
N GLY A 351 17.50 -4.21 36.49
CA GLY A 351 17.34 -3.81 35.09
C GLY A 351 17.11 -4.98 34.12
N PRO A 352 16.90 -4.69 32.82
CA PRO A 352 16.63 -5.70 31.80
C PRO A 352 17.87 -6.58 31.60
N GLN A 353 17.73 -7.88 31.83
CA GLN A 353 18.81 -8.85 31.59
C GLN A 353 18.31 -9.96 30.69
N MET A 354 19.14 -10.37 29.72
CA MET A 354 18.84 -11.54 28.89
C MET A 354 18.75 -12.79 29.77
N ALA A 355 17.69 -13.56 29.58
CA ALA A 355 17.46 -14.76 30.36
C ALA A 355 18.34 -15.91 29.88
N LYS A 356 18.84 -16.71 30.83
CA LYS A 356 19.66 -17.89 30.54
C LYS A 356 18.78 -19.14 30.46
N ARG A 357 19.34 -20.25 29.94
CA ARG A 357 18.63 -21.54 29.83
C ARG A 357 18.26 -22.13 31.20
N ASP A 358 19.02 -21.80 32.24
CA ASP A 358 18.80 -22.25 33.62
C ASP A 358 18.77 -21.00 34.53
N ASP A 359 17.68 -20.24 34.41
CA ASP A 359 17.51 -18.96 35.08
C ASP A 359 16.64 -19.17 36.34
N ASP A 360 17.23 -18.93 37.51
CA ASP A 360 16.58 -19.08 38.82
C ASP A 360 15.37 -18.15 39.01
N ARG A 361 15.24 -17.14 38.15
CA ARG A 361 14.12 -16.21 38.12
C ARG A 361 12.87 -16.78 37.44
N TYR A 362 12.93 -17.95 36.81
CA TYR A 362 11.74 -18.57 36.24
C TYR A 362 10.72 -18.97 37.31
N THR A 363 9.44 -18.89 36.93
CA THR A 363 8.35 -19.56 37.65
C THR A 363 8.41 -21.07 37.38
N PRO A 364 7.78 -21.93 38.20
CA PRO A 364 7.82 -23.38 38.00
C PRO A 364 7.40 -23.86 36.60
N ILE A 365 6.49 -23.13 35.94
CA ILE A 365 6.06 -23.40 34.55
C ILE A 365 6.72 -22.44 33.53
N GLY A 366 7.48 -21.45 34.00
CA GLY A 366 8.00 -20.34 33.22
C GLY A 366 9.00 -20.77 32.15
N GLU A 367 9.84 -21.76 32.46
CA GLU A 367 10.78 -22.34 31.49
C GLU A 367 10.02 -22.99 30.33
N PHE A 368 8.98 -23.78 30.60
CA PHE A 368 8.14 -24.39 29.56
C PHE A 368 7.46 -23.32 28.70
N ILE A 369 6.85 -22.30 29.33
CA ILE A 369 6.17 -21.22 28.62
C ILE A 369 7.14 -20.52 27.65
N ARG A 370 8.36 -20.19 28.10
CA ARG A 370 9.36 -19.52 27.25
C ARG A 370 9.98 -20.41 26.19
N LYS A 371 10.23 -21.68 26.50
CA LYS A 371 10.80 -22.66 25.56
C LYS A 371 9.94 -22.80 24.30
N TYR A 372 8.63 -22.72 24.46
CA TYR A 372 7.67 -22.78 23.36
C TYR A 372 7.14 -21.39 22.93
N SER A 373 7.74 -20.31 23.43
CA SER A 373 7.33 -18.91 23.19
C SER A 373 5.83 -18.64 23.43
N LEU A 374 5.24 -19.42 24.35
CA LEU A 374 3.84 -19.30 24.73
C LEU A 374 3.58 -18.01 25.50
N ASP A 375 4.61 -17.39 26.08
CA ASP A 375 4.50 -16.10 26.75
C ASP A 375 4.14 -14.97 25.80
N GLU A 376 4.38 -15.10 24.50
CA GLU A 376 4.11 -14.06 23.51
C GLU A 376 2.69 -14.10 22.94
N LEU A 377 1.92 -15.17 23.18
CA LEU A 377 0.56 -15.30 22.66
C LEU A 377 -0.38 -14.13 23.03
N PRO A 378 -0.30 -13.52 24.23
CA PRO A 378 -1.11 -12.34 24.55
C PRO A 378 -0.83 -11.11 23.67
N GLN A 379 0.28 -11.07 22.91
CA GLN A 379 0.58 -9.97 22.01
C GLN A 379 -0.45 -9.84 20.88
N PHE A 380 -1.22 -10.89 20.54
CA PHE A 380 -2.34 -10.76 19.59
C PHE A 380 -3.38 -9.73 20.06
N PHE A 381 -3.55 -9.52 21.36
CA PHE A 381 -4.40 -8.44 21.88
C PHE A 381 -3.80 -7.05 21.62
N ASN A 382 -2.47 -6.90 21.67
CA ASN A 382 -1.79 -5.65 21.28
C ASN A 382 -1.93 -5.39 19.77
N VAL A 383 -1.93 -6.44 18.96
CA VAL A 383 -2.22 -6.32 17.52
C VAL A 383 -3.65 -5.84 17.31
N LEU A 384 -4.64 -6.42 17.99
CA LEU A 384 -6.03 -5.93 17.92
C LEU A 384 -6.15 -4.47 18.38
N GLY A 385 -5.46 -4.09 19.45
CA GLY A 385 -5.40 -2.70 19.94
C GLY A 385 -4.74 -1.70 18.99
N GLY A 386 -4.06 -2.18 17.94
CA GLY A 386 -3.38 -1.32 16.97
C GLY A 386 -2.00 -0.85 17.41
N ASN A 387 -1.48 -1.39 18.51
CA ASN A 387 -0.14 -1.07 19.00
C ASN A 387 0.94 -1.88 18.27
N MET A 388 0.59 -3.07 17.77
CA MET A 388 1.48 -3.99 17.07
C MET A 388 0.86 -4.48 15.76
N SER A 389 1.68 -5.18 14.97
CA SER A 389 1.33 -5.80 13.69
C SER A 389 1.82 -7.25 13.72
N ILE A 390 1.08 -8.19 13.12
CA ILE A 390 1.48 -9.62 13.07
C ILE A 390 2.82 -9.78 12.33
N VAL A 391 3.00 -9.00 11.27
CA VAL A 391 4.23 -8.96 10.46
C VAL A 391 4.77 -7.54 10.51
N GLY A 392 5.87 -7.33 11.22
CA GLY A 392 6.50 -6.02 11.37
C GLY A 392 7.87 -6.11 12.05
N PRO A 393 8.63 -5.00 12.09
CA PRO A 393 9.88 -4.93 12.82
C PRO A 393 9.69 -5.31 14.29
N LYS A 394 10.65 -6.02 14.88
CA LYS A 394 10.62 -6.38 16.29
C LYS A 394 10.63 -5.10 17.14
N THR A 395 9.68 -4.96 18.07
CA THR A 395 9.57 -3.78 18.91
C THR A 395 10.72 -3.74 19.92
N GLY A 396 11.55 -2.71 19.82
CA GLY A 396 12.65 -2.47 20.75
C GLY A 396 12.17 -1.82 22.05
N GLU A 397 12.99 -1.92 23.10
CA GLU A 397 12.89 -1.06 24.29
C GLU A 397 13.35 0.37 23.98
N ARG A 398 14.16 0.51 22.92
CA ARG A 398 14.73 1.76 22.41
C ARG A 398 14.52 1.84 20.89
N ILE A 399 14.65 3.05 20.34
CA ILE A 399 14.60 3.27 18.89
C ILE A 399 15.93 2.81 18.30
N PHE A 400 15.90 1.74 17.51
CA PHE A 400 17.03 1.32 16.69
C PHE A 400 16.75 1.71 15.25
N TYR A 401 17.55 2.62 14.69
CA TYR A 401 17.53 2.87 13.25
C TYR A 401 18.42 1.85 12.55
N LYS A 402 17.86 1.21 11.51
CA LYS A 402 18.63 0.43 10.55
C LYS A 402 19.11 1.39 9.47
N PHE A 403 20.40 1.72 9.49
CA PHE A 403 21.07 2.30 8.33
C PHE A 403 21.43 1.16 7.38
N ASP A 404 21.15 1.31 6.08
CA ASP A 404 21.33 0.25 5.07
C ASP A 404 22.81 -0.04 4.72
N GLU A 405 23.74 0.27 5.64
CA GLU A 405 25.14 -0.17 5.65
C GLU A 405 25.41 -1.26 6.72
N GLY A 406 24.39 -1.77 7.40
CA GLY A 406 24.56 -2.84 8.39
C GLY A 406 25.09 -2.39 9.76
N ILE A 407 25.13 -1.07 10.01
CA ILE A 407 25.51 -0.50 11.30
C ILE A 407 24.25 -0.15 12.09
N TYR A 408 24.05 -0.81 13.23
CA TYR A 408 23.07 -0.41 14.24
C TYR A 408 23.68 0.72 15.06
N LYS A 409 23.11 1.92 15.01
CA LYS A 409 23.52 3.00 15.91
C LYS A 409 22.45 3.19 16.98
N GLU A 410 22.85 2.98 18.22
CA GLU A 410 22.06 3.32 19.40
C GLU A 410 22.08 4.86 19.55
N ILE A 411 20.91 5.47 19.68
CA ILE A 411 20.79 6.89 20.05
C ILE A 411 20.16 6.91 21.46
N PRO A 412 20.73 7.65 22.42
CA PRO A 412 20.31 7.65 23.82
C PRO A 412 18.84 8.06 24.04
#